data_AF-A0A378C672-F1
#
_entry.id   AF-A0A378C672-F1
#
_cell.length_a   1.000
_cell.length_b   1.000
_cell.length_c   1.000
_cell.angle_alpha   90.00
_cell.angle_beta   90.00
_cell.angle_gamma   90.00
#
_symmetry.space_group_name_H-M   'P 1'
#
loop_
_entity.id
_entity.type
_entity.pdbx_description
1 polymer ?
#
loop_
_entity_poly.entity_id
_entity_poly.type
_entity_poly.pdbx_seq_one_letter_code
_entity_poly.pdbx_strand_id
1 'polypeptide(L)'
;MSSLSIRSFTLFREEQPVRDALVLFTLTLLLHFLGAMLRLVQELSFFWPLNAVMAGIFARYVWLNRSYFYAVCFAAMLVYDGLTSRWGMGFASLLINFSNIVFIVTLAQLVLWDKRRADSMPGPINALNLFCFCLLAALLCAAVGALGSVDVERATFVPQLADWFSEQFSTAVLILPFILTLTLPSALSGFRFRQLLPVLALVLSIALGVAVGGAGSITFPLPALIWCAVRYPLPLTCLLTFLTGIGEILLVG
;
A
#
# COMPACT_ATOMS: atom_id res chain seq x y z
N MET A 1 -19.45 35.33 -20.72
CA MET A 1 -18.08 35.06 -20.25
C MET A 1 -18.09 33.66 -19.65
N SER A 2 -17.28 32.77 -20.23
CA SER A 2 -17.19 31.34 -19.92
C SER A 2 -16.88 31.07 -18.45
N SER A 3 -17.71 30.28 -17.78
CA SER A 3 -17.35 29.70 -16.49
C SER A 3 -16.15 28.77 -16.71
N LEU A 4 -15.00 29.16 -16.15
CA LEU A 4 -13.86 28.26 -15.99
C LEU A 4 -14.28 27.18 -15.00
N SER A 5 -14.94 26.15 -15.51
CA SER A 5 -15.15 24.89 -14.80
C SER A 5 -13.77 24.32 -14.48
N ILE A 6 -13.33 24.49 -13.23
CA ILE A 6 -12.17 23.81 -12.69
C ILE A 6 -12.52 22.33 -12.74
N ARG A 7 -12.12 21.65 -13.82
CA ARG A 7 -12.27 20.20 -13.98
C ARG A 7 -11.65 19.56 -12.75
N SER A 8 -12.47 18.92 -11.91
CA SER A 8 -11.96 18.08 -10.84
C SER A 8 -11.01 17.06 -11.47
N PHE A 9 -9.76 17.05 -11.01
CA PHE A 9 -8.76 16.15 -11.55
C PHE A 9 -9.08 14.74 -11.05
N THR A 10 -9.79 13.96 -11.87
CA THR A 10 -10.05 12.54 -11.62
C THR A 10 -8.96 11.71 -12.29
N LEU A 11 -8.16 11.02 -11.46
CA LEU A 11 -7.02 10.22 -11.90
C LEU A 11 -7.43 9.16 -12.94
N PHE A 12 -8.54 8.45 -12.69
CA PHE A 12 -9.12 7.47 -13.61
C PHE A 12 -10.47 7.94 -14.16
N ARG A 13 -10.77 7.58 -15.41
CA ARG A 13 -12.03 7.90 -16.09
C ARG A 13 -12.46 6.72 -16.97
N GLU A 14 -13.63 6.16 -16.67
CA GLU A 14 -14.19 4.98 -17.36
C GLU A 14 -14.26 5.15 -18.89
N GLU A 15 -14.52 6.36 -19.38
CA GLU A 15 -14.59 6.67 -20.81
C GLU A 15 -13.22 6.66 -21.54
N GLN A 16 -12.11 6.57 -20.81
CA GLN A 16 -10.74 6.70 -21.36
C GLN A 16 -9.86 5.50 -20.98
N PRO A 17 -10.19 4.28 -21.46
CA PRO A 17 -9.51 3.05 -21.03
C PRO A 17 -8.01 3.02 -21.35
N VAL A 18 -7.60 3.61 -22.48
CA VAL A 18 -6.18 3.71 -22.86
C VAL A 18 -5.41 4.59 -21.87
N ARG A 19 -6.01 5.71 -21.45
CA ARG A 19 -5.42 6.62 -20.46
C ARG A 19 -5.30 5.92 -19.11
N ASP A 20 -6.37 5.25 -18.68
CA ASP A 20 -6.37 4.50 -17.42
C ASP A 20 -5.32 3.39 -17.44
N ALA A 21 -5.13 2.70 -18.56
CA ALA A 21 -4.07 1.71 -18.73
C ALA A 21 -2.67 2.35 -18.62
N LEU A 22 -2.43 3.49 -19.27
CA LEU A 22 -1.15 4.22 -19.16
C LEU A 22 -0.86 4.67 -17.73
N VAL A 23 -1.89 5.13 -17.01
CA VAL A 23 -1.76 5.52 -15.60
C VAL A 23 -1.44 4.30 -14.74
N LEU A 24 -2.15 3.18 -14.91
CA LEU A 24 -1.87 1.94 -14.18
C LEU A 24 -0.46 1.43 -14.48
N PHE A 25 -0.04 1.43 -15.74
CA PHE A 25 1.30 1.01 -16.15
C PHE A 25 2.37 1.87 -15.46
N THR A 26 2.23 3.20 -15.53
CA THR A 26 3.18 4.14 -14.94
C THR A 26 3.22 4.00 -13.41
N LEU A 27 2.05 3.92 -12.77
CA LEU A 27 1.97 3.77 -11.32
C LEU A 27 2.57 2.44 -10.86
N THR A 28 2.31 1.35 -11.59
CA THR A 28 2.91 0.04 -11.31
C THR A 28 4.44 0.11 -11.39
N LEU A 29 4.99 0.71 -12.45
CA LEU A 29 6.44 0.90 -12.58
C LEU A 29 7.04 1.69 -11.41
N LEU A 30 6.40 2.81 -11.04
CA LEU A 30 6.88 3.67 -9.95
C LEU A 30 6.84 2.97 -8.59
N LEU A 31 5.77 2.21 -8.31
CA LEU A 31 5.63 1.46 -7.06
C LEU A 31 6.59 0.27 -7.01
N HIS A 32 6.86 -0.37 -8.15
CA HIS A 32 7.82 -1.47 -8.24
C HIS A 32 9.25 -0.96 -8.03
N PHE A 33 9.57 0.17 -8.66
CA PHE A 33 10.82 0.89 -8.42
C PHE A 33 10.98 1.26 -6.94
N LEU A 34 9.93 1.85 -6.34
CA LEU A 34 9.95 2.21 -4.92
C LEU A 34 10.18 0.97 -4.04
N GLY A 35 9.47 -0.12 -4.27
CA GLY A 35 9.67 -1.39 -3.56
C GLY A 35 11.10 -1.91 -3.70
N ALA A 36 11.67 -1.85 -4.90
CA ALA A 36 13.06 -2.24 -5.15
C ALA A 36 14.07 -1.36 -4.39
N MET A 37 13.83 -0.04 -4.29
CA MET A 37 14.68 0.86 -3.50
C MET A 37 14.53 0.62 -2.00
N LEU A 38 13.32 0.34 -1.52
CA LEU A 38 13.06 0.04 -0.10
C LEU A 38 13.78 -1.23 0.37
N ARG A 39 13.88 -2.24 -0.52
CA ARG A 39 14.65 -3.46 -0.25
C ARG A 39 16.15 -3.24 -0.03
N LEU A 40 16.71 -2.10 -0.43
CA LEU A 40 18.11 -1.75 -0.13
C LEU A 40 18.31 -1.39 1.35
N VAL A 41 17.23 -1.06 2.07
CA VAL A 41 17.24 -0.74 3.50
C VAL A 41 16.67 -1.95 4.24
N GLN A 42 17.49 -2.63 5.04
CA GLN A 42 17.11 -3.89 5.71
C GLN A 42 15.80 -3.80 6.51
N GLU A 43 15.58 -2.69 7.22
CA GLU A 43 14.36 -2.49 8.01
C GLU A 43 13.09 -2.29 7.16
N LEU A 44 13.24 -1.87 5.90
CA LEU A 44 12.13 -1.57 4.99
C LEU A 44 11.93 -2.66 3.93
N SER A 45 12.72 -3.74 3.95
CA SER A 45 12.58 -4.84 3.01
C SER A 45 11.25 -5.56 3.14
N PHE A 46 10.60 -5.48 4.31
CA PHE A 46 9.25 -6.02 4.55
C PHE A 46 8.13 -5.13 4.00
N PHE A 47 8.45 -4.02 3.33
CA PHE A 47 7.46 -3.08 2.81
C PHE A 47 7.38 -3.13 1.28
N TRP A 48 6.33 -3.79 0.76
CA TRP A 48 6.08 -3.93 -0.69
C TRP A 48 4.77 -3.25 -1.11
N PRO A 49 4.77 -1.93 -1.34
CA PRO A 49 3.54 -1.14 -1.45
C PRO A 49 2.73 -1.43 -2.72
N LEU A 50 3.36 -1.92 -3.80
CA LEU A 50 2.74 -2.12 -5.10
C LEU A 50 1.43 -2.92 -5.00
N ASN A 51 1.48 -4.09 -4.39
CA ASN A 51 0.35 -5.02 -4.40
C ASN A 51 -0.87 -4.46 -3.64
N ALA A 52 -0.63 -3.90 -2.45
CA ALA A 52 -1.67 -3.29 -1.63
C ALA A 52 -2.28 -2.05 -2.31
N VAL A 53 -1.44 -1.21 -2.92
CA VAL A 53 -1.91 0.00 -3.62
C VAL A 53 -2.77 -0.35 -4.82
N MET A 54 -2.29 -1.25 -5.68
CA MET A 54 -3.02 -1.65 -6.88
C MET A 54 -4.33 -2.35 -6.50
N ALA A 55 -4.31 -3.26 -5.52
CA ALA A 55 -5.54 -3.92 -5.04
C ALA A 55 -6.59 -2.90 -4.55
N GLY A 56 -6.16 -1.88 -3.79
CA GLY A 56 -7.03 -0.81 -3.33
C GLY A 56 -7.61 0.03 -4.48
N ILE A 57 -6.83 0.31 -5.52
CA ILE A 57 -7.29 1.00 -6.74
C ILE A 57 -8.35 0.17 -7.47
N PHE A 58 -8.10 -1.12 -7.72
CA PHE A 58 -9.06 -2.02 -8.37
C PHE A 58 -10.33 -2.26 -7.54
N ALA A 59 -10.22 -2.21 -6.21
CA ALA A 59 -11.37 -2.30 -5.30
C ALA A 59 -12.20 -1.00 -5.21
N ARG A 60 -11.59 0.14 -5.55
CA ARG A 60 -12.23 1.47 -5.51
C ARG A 60 -12.88 1.82 -6.84
N TYR A 61 -12.20 1.54 -7.94
CA TYR A 61 -12.66 1.84 -9.30
C TYR A 61 -13.12 0.54 -9.97
N VAL A 62 -14.38 0.17 -9.73
CA VAL A 62 -14.93 -1.15 -10.12
C VAL A 62 -14.80 -1.41 -11.63
N TRP A 63 -14.89 -0.38 -12.47
CA TRP A 63 -14.74 -0.51 -13.93
C TRP A 63 -13.33 -0.92 -14.36
N LEU A 64 -12.30 -0.65 -13.53
CA LEU A 64 -10.94 -1.12 -13.78
C LEU A 64 -10.80 -2.63 -13.55
N ASN A 65 -11.78 -3.29 -12.94
CA ASN A 65 -11.71 -4.71 -12.60
C ASN A 65 -11.93 -5.62 -13.83
N ARG A 66 -11.06 -5.47 -14.83
CA ARG A 66 -11.03 -6.21 -16.09
C ARG A 66 -9.67 -6.87 -16.25
N SER A 67 -9.65 -8.08 -16.82
CA SER A 67 -8.43 -8.88 -17.01
C SER A 67 -7.29 -8.12 -17.68
N TYR A 68 -7.59 -7.30 -18.70
CA TYR A 68 -6.58 -6.55 -19.42
C TYR A 68 -5.88 -5.48 -18.57
N PHE A 69 -6.53 -4.88 -17.58
CA PHE A 69 -5.87 -3.92 -16.69
C PHE A 69 -4.91 -4.62 -15.71
N TYR A 70 -5.24 -5.82 -15.25
CA TYR A 70 -4.29 -6.65 -14.50
C TYR A 70 -3.11 -7.08 -15.39
N ALA A 71 -3.36 -7.43 -16.64
CA ALA A 71 -2.31 -7.74 -17.60
C ALA A 71 -1.37 -6.55 -17.86
N VAL A 72 -1.89 -5.32 -17.89
CA VAL A 72 -1.08 -4.09 -17.97
C VAL A 72 -0.15 -3.94 -16.76
N CYS A 73 -0.65 -4.19 -15.55
CA CYS A 73 0.18 -4.16 -14.34
C CYS A 73 1.26 -5.25 -14.39
N PHE A 74 0.89 -6.46 -14.81
CA PHE A 74 1.83 -7.57 -14.99
C PHE A 74 2.93 -7.23 -16.00
N ALA A 75 2.56 -6.69 -17.16
CA ALA A 75 3.50 -6.25 -18.19
C ALA A 75 4.42 -5.15 -17.68
N ALA A 76 3.92 -4.19 -16.90
CA ALA A 76 4.74 -3.16 -16.28
C ALA A 76 5.84 -3.75 -15.38
N MET A 77 5.47 -4.70 -14.50
CA MET A 77 6.44 -5.34 -13.61
C MET A 77 7.50 -6.14 -14.40
N LEU A 78 7.09 -6.87 -15.44
CA LEU A 78 8.03 -7.60 -16.31
C LEU A 78 8.97 -6.67 -17.09
N VAL A 79 8.47 -5.54 -17.59
CA VAL A 79 9.30 -4.53 -18.24
C VAL A 79 10.34 -3.99 -17.26
N TYR A 80 9.93 -3.69 -16.02
CA TYR A 80 10.88 -3.25 -15.00
C TYR A 80 11.96 -4.29 -14.72
N ASP A 81 11.58 -5.53 -14.47
CA ASP A 81 12.53 -6.62 -14.18
C ASP A 81 13.45 -6.88 -15.37
N GLY A 82 12.92 -6.82 -16.60
CA GLY A 82 13.70 -6.97 -17.82
C GLY A 82 14.76 -5.87 -18.02
N LEU A 83 14.50 -4.66 -17.52
CA LEU A 83 15.42 -3.53 -17.64
C LEU A 83 16.45 -3.45 -16.50
N THR A 84 16.11 -3.97 -15.32
CA THR A 84 16.89 -3.70 -14.09
C THR A 84 17.46 -4.95 -13.42
N SER A 85 16.83 -6.10 -13.58
CA SER A 85 17.26 -7.33 -12.91
C SER A 85 18.34 -8.05 -13.70
N ARG A 86 19.32 -8.64 -12.99
CA ARG A 86 20.38 -9.47 -13.60
C ARG A 86 19.83 -10.77 -14.23
N TRP A 87 18.64 -11.19 -13.83
CA TRP A 87 17.98 -12.42 -14.27
C TRP A 87 16.97 -12.18 -15.41
N GLY A 88 16.73 -10.92 -15.79
CA GLY A 88 15.88 -10.51 -16.92
C GLY A 88 14.43 -11.02 -16.82
N MET A 89 13.78 -11.15 -17.99
CA MET A 89 12.43 -11.75 -18.12
C MET A 89 12.47 -13.30 -18.06
N GLY A 90 13.19 -13.86 -17.08
CA GLY A 90 13.27 -15.30 -16.87
C GLY A 90 12.00 -15.90 -16.21
N PHE A 91 11.94 -17.22 -16.11
CA PHE A 91 10.82 -17.94 -15.49
C PHE A 91 10.55 -17.51 -14.04
N ALA A 92 11.60 -17.21 -13.26
CA ALA A 92 11.47 -16.72 -11.90
C ALA A 92 10.78 -15.34 -11.83
N SER A 93 11.14 -14.39 -12.70
CA SER A 93 10.48 -13.07 -12.77
C SER A 93 9.02 -13.21 -13.18
N LEU A 94 8.70 -14.12 -14.11
CA LEU A 94 7.31 -14.43 -14.45
C LEU A 94 6.53 -14.92 -13.24
N LEU A 95 7.07 -15.88 -12.48
CA LEU A 95 6.38 -16.48 -11.34
C LEU A 95 6.23 -15.52 -10.16
N ILE A 96 7.26 -14.71 -9.89
CA ILE A 96 7.23 -13.62 -8.90
C ILE A 96 6.19 -12.56 -9.27
N ASN A 97 6.19 -12.05 -10.50
CA ASN A 97 5.21 -11.04 -10.89
C ASN A 97 3.80 -11.63 -11.00
N PHE A 98 3.69 -12.93 -11.26
CA PHE A 98 2.42 -13.62 -11.24
C PHE A 98 1.87 -13.71 -9.81
N SER A 99 2.73 -13.95 -8.80
CA SER A 99 2.32 -13.93 -7.40
C SER A 99 1.79 -12.56 -6.98
N ASN A 100 2.39 -11.47 -7.47
CA ASN A 100 1.90 -10.10 -7.28
C ASN A 100 0.47 -9.93 -7.83
N ILE A 101 0.21 -10.44 -9.04
CA ILE A 101 -1.15 -10.40 -9.62
C ILE A 101 -2.13 -11.26 -8.83
N VAL A 102 -1.72 -12.45 -8.35
CA VAL A 102 -2.54 -13.30 -7.47
C VAL A 102 -2.98 -12.52 -6.23
N PHE A 103 -2.06 -11.79 -5.58
CA PHE A 103 -2.41 -10.92 -4.46
C PHE A 103 -3.45 -9.88 -4.85
N ILE A 104 -3.14 -9.08 -5.88
CA ILE A 104 -3.94 -7.92 -6.29
C ILE A 104 -5.35 -8.35 -6.66
N VAL A 105 -5.49 -9.39 -7.47
CA VAL A 105 -6.79 -9.92 -7.91
C VAL A 105 -7.56 -10.46 -6.71
N THR A 106 -6.94 -11.30 -5.89
CA THR A 106 -7.62 -11.94 -4.74
C THR A 106 -8.20 -10.89 -3.80
N LEU A 107 -7.37 -9.93 -3.38
CA LEU A 107 -7.78 -8.90 -2.45
C LEU A 107 -8.84 -7.97 -3.05
N ALA A 108 -8.68 -7.54 -4.30
CA ALA A 108 -9.67 -6.72 -4.97
C ALA A 108 -11.03 -7.44 -5.10
N GLN A 109 -11.04 -8.72 -5.48
CA GLN A 109 -12.29 -9.50 -5.59
C GLN A 109 -12.98 -9.67 -4.24
N LEU A 110 -12.25 -9.98 -3.17
CA LEU A 110 -12.81 -10.16 -1.82
C LEU A 110 -13.43 -8.87 -1.30
N VAL A 111 -12.74 -7.73 -1.47
CA VAL A 111 -13.28 -6.42 -1.08
C VAL A 111 -14.53 -6.06 -1.89
N LEU A 112 -14.54 -6.31 -3.21
CA LEU A 112 -15.73 -6.08 -4.04
C LEU A 112 -16.88 -7.03 -3.72
N TRP A 113 -16.58 -8.26 -3.30
CA TRP A 113 -17.57 -9.22 -2.84
C TRP A 113 -18.23 -8.75 -1.53
N ASP A 114 -17.43 -8.28 -0.57
CA ASP A 114 -17.94 -7.74 0.71
C ASP A 114 -18.78 -6.48 0.50
N LYS A 115 -18.35 -5.56 -0.37
CA LYS A 115 -19.13 -4.36 -0.74
C LYS A 115 -20.51 -4.72 -1.32
N ARG A 116 -20.57 -5.66 -2.28
CA ARG A 116 -21.84 -6.11 -2.87
C ARG A 116 -22.77 -6.75 -1.83
N ARG A 117 -22.20 -7.41 -0.81
CA ARG A 117 -22.96 -7.98 0.30
C ARG A 117 -23.45 -6.89 1.27
N ALA A 118 -22.64 -5.86 1.51
CA ALA A 118 -22.97 -4.72 2.36
C ALA A 118 -23.98 -3.75 1.72
N ASP A 119 -24.07 -3.67 0.39
CA ASP A 119 -25.16 -2.92 -0.27
C ASP A 119 -26.56 -3.46 0.11
N SER A 120 -26.65 -4.71 0.60
CA SER A 120 -27.88 -5.30 1.14
C SER A 120 -28.14 -4.93 2.61
N MET A 121 -27.15 -4.39 3.34
CA MET A 121 -27.24 -3.88 4.72
C MET A 121 -26.19 -2.76 4.92
N PRO A 122 -26.56 -1.48 4.80
CA PRO A 122 -25.59 -0.38 4.77
C PRO A 122 -24.81 -0.28 6.09
N GLY A 123 -23.52 -0.58 6.04
CA GLY A 123 -22.56 -0.48 7.14
C GLY A 123 -21.13 -0.33 6.62
N PRO A 124 -20.19 0.22 7.43
CA PRO A 124 -18.78 0.32 7.06
C PRO A 124 -18.18 -1.09 6.83
N ILE A 125 -17.20 -1.19 5.93
CA ILE A 125 -16.45 -2.44 5.73
C ILE A 125 -15.94 -2.93 7.08
N ASN A 126 -16.24 -4.17 7.42
CA ASN A 126 -15.80 -4.76 8.68
C ASN A 126 -14.27 -4.88 8.68
N ALA A 127 -13.60 -4.20 9.62
CA ALA A 127 -12.15 -4.25 9.76
C ALA A 127 -11.62 -5.68 9.91
N LEU A 128 -12.40 -6.57 10.57
CA LEU A 128 -12.06 -7.98 10.69
C LEU A 128 -12.10 -8.71 9.34
N ASN A 129 -13.10 -8.42 8.50
CA ASN A 129 -13.17 -9.01 7.15
C ASN A 129 -11.99 -8.55 6.31
N LEU A 130 -11.66 -7.25 6.37
CA LEU A 130 -10.52 -6.70 5.64
C LEU A 130 -9.20 -7.36 6.05
N PHE A 131 -9.01 -7.57 7.34
CA PHE A 131 -7.87 -8.31 7.89
C PHE A 131 -7.82 -9.74 7.35
N CYS A 132 -8.94 -10.48 7.37
CA CYS A 132 -9.03 -11.83 6.82
C CYS A 132 -8.75 -11.87 5.31
N PHE A 133 -9.20 -10.87 4.55
CA PHE A 133 -8.92 -10.78 3.11
C PHE A 133 -7.44 -10.54 2.84
N CYS A 134 -6.79 -9.66 3.62
CA CYS A 134 -5.35 -9.44 3.53
C CYS A 134 -4.57 -10.73 3.85
N LEU A 135 -5.00 -11.48 4.88
CA LEU A 135 -4.39 -12.73 5.28
C LEU A 135 -4.45 -13.79 4.17
N LEU A 136 -5.64 -13.98 3.56
CA LEU A 136 -5.81 -14.95 2.47
C LEU A 136 -5.02 -14.55 1.22
N ALA A 137 -5.08 -13.27 0.82
CA ALA A 137 -4.35 -12.76 -0.34
C ALA A 137 -2.84 -12.89 -0.15
N ALA A 138 -2.32 -12.55 1.04
CA ALA A 138 -0.91 -12.69 1.38
C ALA A 138 -0.45 -14.14 1.36
N LEU A 139 -1.26 -15.08 1.89
CA LEU A 139 -0.93 -16.50 1.89
C LEU A 139 -0.84 -17.07 0.47
N LEU A 140 -1.81 -16.75 -0.39
CA LEU A 140 -1.81 -17.20 -1.79
C LEU A 140 -0.64 -16.59 -2.58
N CYS A 141 -0.38 -15.30 -2.38
CA CYS A 141 0.77 -14.62 -2.96
C CYS A 141 2.08 -15.27 -2.52
N ALA A 142 2.25 -15.49 -1.22
CA ALA A 142 3.46 -16.07 -0.65
C ALA A 142 3.70 -17.50 -1.14
N ALA A 143 2.65 -18.32 -1.27
CA ALA A 143 2.77 -19.67 -1.79
C ALA A 143 3.33 -19.67 -3.22
N VAL A 144 2.85 -18.78 -4.09
CA VAL A 144 3.34 -18.65 -5.47
C VAL A 144 4.70 -17.97 -5.53
N GLY A 145 4.93 -16.92 -4.74
CA GLY A 145 6.18 -16.16 -4.70
C GLY A 145 7.35 -16.97 -4.13
N ALA A 146 7.11 -17.80 -3.12
CA ALA A 146 8.09 -18.73 -2.59
C ALA A 146 8.53 -19.74 -3.66
N LEU A 147 7.60 -20.32 -4.43
CA LEU A 147 7.96 -21.21 -5.55
C LEU A 147 8.84 -20.50 -6.61
N GLY A 148 8.60 -19.22 -6.87
CA GLY A 148 9.38 -18.44 -7.84
C GLY A 148 10.76 -17.99 -7.35
N SER A 149 10.97 -17.98 -6.03
CA SER A 149 12.19 -17.46 -5.40
C SER A 149 13.14 -18.54 -4.88
N VAL A 150 12.68 -19.77 -4.65
CA VAL A 150 13.50 -20.89 -4.13
C VAL A 150 14.76 -21.13 -4.97
N ASP A 151 14.65 -21.16 -6.30
CA ASP A 151 15.80 -21.39 -7.19
C ASP A 151 16.73 -20.17 -7.30
N VAL A 152 16.19 -18.96 -7.11
CA VAL A 152 16.93 -17.69 -7.25
C VAL A 152 17.75 -17.39 -6.01
N GLU A 153 17.16 -17.59 -4.83
CA GLU A 153 17.76 -17.20 -3.54
C GLU A 153 18.47 -18.37 -2.84
N ARG A 154 18.40 -19.60 -3.40
CA ARG A 154 18.94 -20.84 -2.80
C ARG A 154 18.49 -21.08 -1.35
N ALA A 155 17.33 -20.53 -0.99
CA ALA A 155 16.71 -20.66 0.32
C ALA A 155 15.71 -21.81 0.32
N THR A 156 15.41 -22.35 1.51
CA THR A 156 14.35 -23.36 1.64
C THR A 156 12.98 -22.70 1.53
N PHE A 157 11.99 -23.47 1.05
CA PHE A 157 10.65 -22.94 0.76
C PHE A 157 9.95 -22.31 1.98
N VAL A 158 10.16 -22.85 3.18
CA VAL A 158 9.42 -22.42 4.39
C VAL A 158 9.82 -21.02 4.87
N PRO A 159 11.13 -20.67 5.00
CA PRO A 159 11.56 -19.29 5.24
C PRO A 159 11.03 -18.31 4.18
N GLN A 160 11.16 -18.65 2.89
CA GLN A 160 10.66 -17.82 1.79
C GLN A 160 9.15 -17.58 1.90
N LEU A 161 8.39 -18.62 2.22
CA LEU A 161 6.95 -18.50 2.43
C LEU A 161 6.63 -17.52 3.58
N ALA A 162 7.36 -17.60 4.69
CA ALA A 162 7.16 -16.72 5.84
C ALA A 162 7.51 -15.27 5.54
N ASP A 163 8.63 -15.01 4.86
CA ASP A 163 9.09 -13.67 4.52
C ASP A 163 8.13 -13.00 3.53
N TRP A 164 7.78 -13.70 2.45
CA TRP A 164 6.78 -13.22 1.49
C TRP A 164 5.42 -13.00 2.15
N PHE A 165 4.97 -13.92 3.00
CA PHE A 165 3.71 -13.76 3.71
C PHE A 165 3.72 -12.51 4.59
N SER A 166 4.75 -12.34 5.42
CA SER A 166 4.88 -11.22 6.35
C SER A 166 4.93 -9.87 5.61
N GLU A 167 5.73 -9.78 4.54
CA GLU A 167 5.85 -8.58 3.69
C GLU A 167 4.49 -8.18 3.10
N GLN A 168 3.80 -9.12 2.45
CA GLN A 168 2.53 -8.86 1.77
C GLN A 168 1.40 -8.57 2.75
N PHE A 169 1.35 -9.30 3.86
CA PHE A 169 0.31 -9.15 4.87
C PHE A 169 0.43 -7.82 5.62
N SER A 170 1.60 -7.51 6.16
CA SER A 170 1.84 -6.29 6.95
C SER A 170 1.61 -5.03 6.13
N THR A 171 2.14 -5.00 4.90
CA THR A 171 1.97 -3.88 3.98
C THR A 171 0.51 -3.64 3.61
N ALA A 172 -0.25 -4.71 3.36
CA ALA A 172 -1.66 -4.59 3.00
C ALA A 172 -2.53 -4.10 4.15
N VAL A 173 -2.34 -4.64 5.36
CA VAL A 173 -3.06 -4.17 6.55
C VAL A 173 -2.78 -2.69 6.83
N LEU A 174 -1.56 -2.23 6.55
CA LEU A 174 -1.17 -0.83 6.73
C LEU A 174 -1.81 0.11 5.68
N ILE A 175 -1.69 -0.25 4.40
CA ILE A 175 -2.04 0.65 3.28
C ILE A 175 -3.53 0.62 2.94
N LEU A 176 -4.18 -0.54 3.05
CA LEU A 176 -5.51 -0.75 2.49
C LEU A 176 -6.61 0.08 3.15
N PRO A 177 -6.64 0.25 4.49
CA PRO A 177 -7.60 1.16 5.12
C PRO A 177 -7.46 2.59 4.59
N PHE A 178 -6.22 3.06 4.36
CA PHE A 178 -5.97 4.39 3.81
C PHE A 178 -6.59 4.55 2.42
N ILE A 179 -6.32 3.62 1.51
CA ILE A 179 -6.79 3.73 0.11
C ILE A 179 -8.31 3.62 -0.01
N LEU A 180 -8.92 2.74 0.79
CA LEU A 180 -10.36 2.52 0.77
C LEU A 180 -11.15 3.64 1.46
N THR A 181 -10.55 4.31 2.46
CA THR A 181 -11.19 5.42 3.19
C THR A 181 -10.83 6.80 2.65
N LEU A 182 -9.84 6.91 1.75
CA LEU A 182 -9.44 8.14 1.08
C LEU A 182 -10.60 8.74 0.26
N THR A 183 -11.48 9.50 0.86
CA THR A 183 -12.31 10.46 0.14
C THR A 183 -11.39 11.64 -0.18
N LEU A 184 -10.86 11.71 -1.41
CA LEU A 184 -10.09 12.88 -1.84
C LEU A 184 -11.05 14.08 -1.74
N PRO A 185 -10.92 14.99 -0.76
CA PRO A 185 -11.78 16.14 -0.72
C PRO A 185 -11.35 17.00 -1.90
N SER A 186 -12.30 17.47 -2.69
CA SER A 186 -12.10 18.57 -3.65
C SER A 186 -11.69 19.90 -2.97
N ALA A 187 -11.21 19.85 -1.72
CA ALA A 187 -11.04 20.95 -0.80
C ALA A 187 -9.68 20.88 -0.08
N LEU A 188 -8.58 20.75 -0.83
CA LEU A 188 -7.27 21.22 -0.35
C LEU A 188 -7.24 22.77 -0.21
N SER A 189 -8.33 23.47 -0.52
CA SER A 189 -8.48 24.92 -0.44
C SER A 189 -8.78 25.45 0.98
N GLY A 190 -8.26 24.84 2.04
CA GLY A 190 -8.63 25.24 3.41
C GLY A 190 -7.74 24.77 4.55
N PHE A 191 -6.44 24.51 4.30
CA PHE A 191 -5.48 24.22 5.37
C PHE A 191 -5.43 25.39 6.38
N ARG A 192 -5.88 25.16 7.62
CA ARG A 192 -5.78 26.16 8.71
C ARG A 192 -4.59 25.81 9.60
N PHE A 193 -3.82 26.81 10.01
CA PHE A 193 -2.63 26.68 10.86
C PHE A 193 -2.85 25.83 12.14
N ARG A 194 -4.08 25.83 12.67
CA ARG A 194 -4.49 25.04 13.84
C ARG A 194 -4.46 23.51 13.61
N GLN A 195 -4.42 23.07 12.36
CA GLN A 195 -4.27 21.66 11.97
C GLN A 195 -2.80 21.22 11.87
N LEU A 196 -1.81 22.12 12.05
CA LEU A 196 -0.39 21.76 12.11
C LEU A 196 0.08 21.44 13.53
N LEU A 197 -0.68 21.87 14.56
CA LEU A 197 -0.35 21.70 15.98
C LEU A 197 -0.12 20.23 16.39
N PRO A 198 -0.98 19.26 16.02
CA PRO A 198 -0.76 17.86 16.38
C PRO A 198 0.48 17.25 15.69
N VAL A 199 0.76 17.63 14.43
CA VAL A 199 1.97 17.18 13.71
C VAL A 199 3.23 17.80 14.31
N LEU A 200 3.19 19.09 14.66
CA LEU A 200 4.31 19.75 15.34
C LEU A 200 4.57 19.14 16.71
N ALA A 201 3.51 18.82 17.47
CA ALA A 201 3.62 18.11 18.74
C ALA A 201 4.22 16.72 18.55
N LEU A 202 3.84 16.01 17.48
CA LEU A 202 4.38 14.69 17.13
C LEU A 202 5.88 14.75 16.80
N VAL A 203 6.29 15.69 15.95
CA VAL A 203 7.70 15.92 15.62
C VAL A 203 8.51 16.29 16.87
N LEU A 204 7.97 17.14 17.74
CA LEU A 204 8.63 17.49 19.01
C LEU A 204 8.76 16.27 19.94
N SER A 205 7.72 15.44 20.04
CA SER A 205 7.75 14.25 20.88
C SER A 205 8.75 13.20 20.39
N ILE A 206 8.89 13.03 19.07
CA ILE A 206 9.92 12.16 18.48
C ILE A 206 11.31 12.72 18.78
N ALA A 207 11.52 14.03 18.58
CA ALA A 207 12.81 14.66 18.87
C ALA A 207 13.21 14.53 20.35
N LEU A 208 12.24 14.64 21.26
CA LEU A 208 12.45 14.42 22.70
C LEU A 208 12.73 12.95 23.03
N GLY A 209 12.02 12.01 22.39
CA GLY A 209 12.26 10.56 22.54
C GLY A 209 13.69 10.17 22.15
N VAL A 210 14.17 10.71 21.03
CA VAL A 210 15.55 10.51 20.54
C VAL A 210 16.59 11.16 21.47
N ALA A 211 16.31 12.35 21.99
CA ALA A 211 17.23 13.04 22.89
C ALA A 211 17.38 12.36 24.27
N VAL A 212 16.32 11.70 24.75
CA VAL A 212 16.32 10.99 26.04
C VAL A 212 16.94 9.60 25.90
N GLY A 213 16.65 8.89 24.80
CA GLY A 213 17.17 7.55 24.52
C GLY A 213 16.62 6.44 25.46
N GLY A 214 16.79 5.18 25.04
CA GLY A 214 16.39 3.99 25.81
C GLY A 214 14.98 3.47 25.49
N ALA A 215 14.63 2.30 26.04
CA ALA A 215 13.37 1.58 25.72
C ALA A 215 12.07 2.35 26.04
N GLY A 216 12.14 3.39 26.87
CA GLY A 216 11.01 4.26 27.19
C GLY A 216 10.71 5.33 26.13
N SER A 217 11.64 5.61 25.22
CA SER A 217 11.49 6.60 24.12
C SER A 217 10.22 6.40 23.30
N ILE A 218 9.84 5.14 23.07
CA ILE A 218 8.66 4.72 22.30
C ILE A 218 7.34 5.23 22.91
N THR A 219 7.31 5.60 24.20
CA THR A 219 6.11 6.17 24.83
C THR A 219 5.98 7.68 24.65
N PHE A 220 7.03 8.39 24.23
CA PHE A 220 7.00 9.84 24.01
C PHE A 220 6.07 10.26 22.85
N PRO A 221 6.02 9.56 21.71
CA PRO A 221 5.11 9.92 20.63
C PRO A 221 3.64 9.56 20.91
N LEU A 222 3.34 8.66 21.86
CA LEU A 222 1.98 8.15 22.09
C LEU A 222 0.93 9.24 22.36
N PRO A 223 1.15 10.22 23.26
CA PRO A 223 0.16 11.28 23.50
C PRO A 223 -0.08 12.15 22.26
N ALA A 224 0.97 12.41 21.47
CA ALA A 224 0.86 13.18 20.24
C ALA A 224 0.15 12.39 19.14
N LEU A 225 0.37 11.07 19.05
CA LEU A 225 -0.37 10.17 18.16
C LEU A 225 -1.85 10.06 18.56
N ILE A 226 -2.16 9.99 19.85
CA ILE A 226 -3.55 10.03 20.35
C ILE A 226 -4.20 11.38 19.98
N TRP A 227 -3.46 12.48 20.10
CA TRP A 227 -3.96 13.79 19.68
C TRP A 227 -4.20 13.85 18.17
N CYS A 228 -3.30 13.28 17.36
CA CYS A 228 -3.49 13.11 15.92
C CYS A 228 -4.74 12.26 15.63
N ALA A 229 -4.93 11.16 16.37
CA ALA A 229 -6.08 10.25 16.23
C ALA A 229 -7.43 10.92 16.49
N VAL A 230 -7.49 11.85 17.45
CA VAL A 230 -8.71 12.57 17.80
C VAL A 230 -9.02 13.72 16.83
N ARG A 231 -7.98 14.32 16.23
CA ARG A 231 -8.12 15.53 15.38
C ARG A 231 -8.19 15.25 13.89
N TYR A 232 -7.62 14.13 13.44
CA TYR A 232 -7.50 13.81 12.04
C TYR A 232 -8.34 12.59 11.67
N PRO A 233 -8.80 12.50 10.41
CA PRO A 233 -9.38 11.27 9.92
C PRO A 233 -8.37 10.12 10.09
N LEU A 234 -8.88 8.96 10.54
CA LEU A 234 -8.15 7.68 10.69
C LEU A 234 -6.99 7.47 9.71
N PRO A 235 -7.14 7.66 8.38
CA PRO A 235 -6.04 7.52 7.42
C PRO A 235 -4.81 8.41 7.69
N LEU A 236 -4.99 9.67 8.09
CA LEU A 236 -3.87 10.57 8.39
C LEU A 236 -3.19 10.15 9.70
N THR A 237 -3.97 9.68 10.67
CA THR A 237 -3.46 9.14 11.93
C THR A 237 -2.63 7.89 11.69
N CYS A 238 -3.09 6.96 10.86
CA CYS A 238 -2.33 5.76 10.50
C CYS A 238 -1.00 6.11 9.83
N LEU A 239 -0.99 7.08 8.90
CA LEU A 239 0.24 7.57 8.28
C LEU A 239 1.19 8.18 9.30
N LEU A 240 0.68 9.02 10.20
CA LEU A 240 1.49 9.66 11.25
C LEU A 240 2.06 8.62 12.23
N THR A 241 1.27 7.65 12.65
CA THR A 241 1.72 6.52 13.48
C THR A 241 2.78 5.69 12.77
N PHE A 242 2.61 5.42 11.47
CA PHE A 242 3.58 4.68 10.68
C PHE A 242 4.91 5.43 10.53
N LEU A 243 4.87 6.71 10.15
CA LEU A 243 6.06 7.56 10.03
C LEU A 243 6.78 7.72 11.37
N THR A 244 6.02 7.77 12.46
CA THR A 244 6.56 7.81 13.83
C THR A 244 7.27 6.49 14.17
N GLY A 245 6.66 5.35 13.86
CA GLY A 245 7.28 4.04 14.08
C GLY A 245 8.58 3.87 13.30
N ILE A 246 8.61 4.30 12.03
CA ILE A 246 9.83 4.32 11.21
C ILE A 246 10.89 5.25 11.84
N GLY A 247 10.49 6.44 12.26
CA GLY A 247 11.39 7.41 12.89
C GLY A 247 12.05 6.86 14.15
N GLU A 248 11.27 6.23 15.03
CA GLU A 248 11.79 5.62 16.27
C GLU A 248 12.78 4.48 15.97
N ILE A 249 12.47 3.59 15.02
CA ILE A 249 13.38 2.49 14.65
C ILE A 249 14.71 3.04 14.10
N LEU A 250 14.66 4.05 13.23
CA LEU A 250 15.86 4.61 12.59
C LEU A 250 16.70 5.50 13.52
N LEU A 251 16.08 6.14 14.50
CA LEU A 251 16.74 7.15 15.35
C LEU A 251 17.13 6.61 16.74
N VAL A 252 16.49 5.54 17.21
CA VAL A 252 16.75 4.92 18.53
C VAL A 252 17.37 3.52 18.40
N GLY A 253 17.18 2.85 17.27
CA GLY A 253 17.78 1.55 16.95
C GLY A 253 19.29 1.60 16.73
#